data_AF-A0A059ADJ1-F1
#
_entry.id   AF-A0A059ADJ1-F1
#
_cell.length_a   1.000
_cell.length_b   1.000
_cell.length_c   1.000
_cell.angle_alpha   90.00
_cell.angle_beta   90.00
_cell.angle_gamma   90.00
#
_symmetry.space_group_name_H-M   'P 1'
#
loop_
_entity.id
_entity.type
_entity.pdbx_description
1 polymer ?
#
loop_
_entity_poly.entity_id
_entity_poly.type
_entity_poly.pdbx_seq_one_letter_code
_entity_poly.pdbx_strand_id
1 'polypeptide(L)'
;MRRLVQVVQHIVVRTTDCGGIRGVFVTPQSGMMPERIFIQTLIGRVLTDDNYMGPRCVAIRNKDIGIGLVNRFITFRTQPISIRTPFTCRSTFRMCRLCSGRSPTHGDLVELGEVVGIIAGQSMGEPRTRLTLRTFHTSGVFTGVTAEHAQAPSNGKIKFNHDLVRPTRTRHGHPTFLCSIDLYVTIESEDILHNVTIPPKSFLFVQNNQYVEAEQVIAEIHVGTYTFNLKERVRKHIYSESEGEMHWSTLIYI
;
A
#
# COMPACT_ATOMS: atom_id res chain seq x y z
N MET A 1 -7.22 -14.86 24.76
CA MET A 1 -6.65 -16.06 24.13
C MET A 1 -7.59 -17.27 24.18
N ARG A 2 -8.00 -17.76 25.37
CA ARG A 2 -8.80 -19.00 25.49
C ARG A 2 -10.19 -18.97 24.80
N ARG A 3 -10.89 -17.83 24.80
CA ARG A 3 -12.24 -17.72 24.18
C ARG A 3 -12.27 -17.74 22.65
N LEU A 4 -11.24 -17.20 21.98
CA LEU A 4 -11.17 -17.19 20.50
C LEU A 4 -10.81 -18.59 19.98
N VAL A 5 -9.85 -19.24 20.65
CA VAL A 5 -9.42 -20.61 20.31
C VAL A 5 -10.59 -21.60 20.43
N GLN A 6 -11.48 -21.46 21.41
CA GLN A 6 -12.67 -22.31 21.55
C GLN A 6 -13.69 -22.18 20.41
N VAL A 7 -13.76 -21.03 19.72
CA VAL A 7 -14.72 -20.82 18.61
C VAL A 7 -14.19 -21.34 17.27
N VAL A 8 -12.87 -21.31 17.05
CA VAL A 8 -12.23 -21.80 15.81
C VAL A 8 -11.75 -23.26 15.88
N GLN A 9 -11.85 -23.91 17.05
CA GLN A 9 -11.40 -25.28 17.33
C GLN A 9 -12.01 -26.38 16.43
N HIS A 10 -13.04 -26.05 15.63
CA HIS A 10 -13.75 -27.02 14.79
C HIS A 10 -13.64 -26.76 13.27
N ILE A 11 -12.86 -25.78 12.81
CA ILE A 11 -12.69 -25.51 11.37
C ILE A 11 -11.58 -26.40 10.80
N VAL A 12 -11.99 -27.53 10.23
CA VAL A 12 -11.12 -28.52 9.57
C VAL A 12 -11.54 -28.63 8.10
N VAL A 13 -10.56 -28.69 7.20
CA VAL A 13 -10.82 -28.95 5.78
C VAL A 13 -11.14 -30.43 5.58
N ARG A 14 -12.33 -30.75 5.06
CA ARG A 14 -12.77 -32.15 4.87
C ARG A 14 -13.18 -32.51 3.45
N THR A 15 -13.48 -31.52 2.62
CA THR A 15 -13.88 -31.74 1.24
C THR A 15 -13.00 -30.91 0.32
N THR A 16 -12.82 -31.38 -0.91
CA THR A 16 -12.02 -30.68 -1.92
C THR A 16 -12.79 -29.47 -2.46
N ASP A 17 -13.99 -29.67 -2.98
CA ASP A 17 -14.88 -28.62 -3.48
C ASP A 17 -16.26 -28.69 -2.79
N CYS A 18 -16.84 -27.53 -2.50
CA CYS A 18 -18.22 -27.41 -2.01
C CYS A 18 -19.24 -27.15 -3.14
N GLY A 19 -18.81 -27.12 -4.40
CA GLY A 19 -19.64 -26.82 -5.57
C GLY A 19 -20.14 -25.36 -5.61
N GLY A 20 -19.56 -24.47 -4.80
CA GLY A 20 -19.99 -23.09 -4.69
C GLY A 20 -19.70 -22.31 -5.97
N ILE A 21 -20.71 -21.66 -6.53
CA ILE A 21 -20.58 -20.76 -7.70
C ILE A 21 -20.43 -19.29 -7.30
N ARG A 22 -20.49 -18.99 -6.00
CA ARG A 22 -20.40 -17.62 -5.49
C ARG A 22 -18.95 -17.28 -5.13
N GLY A 23 -18.45 -16.19 -5.70
CA GLY A 23 -17.15 -15.62 -5.41
C GLY A 23 -17.23 -14.19 -4.92
N VAL A 24 -16.08 -13.66 -4.51
CA VAL A 24 -15.87 -12.23 -4.28
C VAL A 24 -15.09 -11.68 -5.48
N PHE A 25 -15.54 -10.56 -6.02
CA PHE A 25 -14.86 -9.90 -7.12
C PHE A 25 -13.75 -8.99 -6.59
N VAL A 26 -12.56 -9.11 -7.17
CA VAL A 26 -11.40 -8.27 -6.87
C VAL A 26 -11.02 -7.53 -8.14
N THR A 27 -11.07 -6.20 -8.09
CA THR A 27 -10.75 -5.34 -9.23
C THR A 27 -9.35 -4.72 -9.07
N PRO A 28 -8.52 -4.73 -10.13
CA PRO A 28 -7.23 -4.06 -10.11
C PRO A 28 -7.37 -2.54 -10.18
N GLN A 29 -8.50 -2.05 -10.71
CA GLN A 29 -8.67 -0.68 -11.16
C GLN A 29 -9.76 0.06 -10.38
N SER A 30 -9.47 0.35 -9.12
CA SER A 30 -10.03 1.50 -8.44
C SER A 30 -8.84 2.19 -7.79
N GLY A 31 -8.66 3.49 -8.00
CA GLY A 31 -7.58 4.28 -7.39
C GLY A 31 -7.53 4.20 -5.86
N MET A 32 -8.46 3.49 -5.23
CA MET A 32 -8.49 3.14 -3.81
C MET A 32 -7.56 1.98 -3.40
N MET A 33 -7.15 1.07 -4.30
CA MET A 33 -6.39 -0.13 -3.95
C MET A 33 -5.00 -0.18 -4.59
N PRO A 34 -3.91 -0.11 -3.82
CA PRO A 34 -2.55 -0.29 -4.33
C PRO A 34 -2.36 -1.67 -4.95
N GLU A 35 -1.56 -1.75 -6.02
CA GLU A 35 -1.22 -2.98 -6.73
C GLU A 35 -0.69 -4.08 -5.80
N ARG A 36 0.09 -3.69 -4.79
CA ARG A 36 0.60 -4.60 -3.76
C ARG A 36 -0.52 -5.31 -2.99
N ILE A 37 -1.60 -4.61 -2.66
CA ILE A 37 -2.73 -5.18 -1.92
C ILE A 37 -3.54 -6.11 -2.84
N PHE A 38 -3.69 -5.74 -4.11
CA PHE A 38 -4.31 -6.61 -5.12
C PHE A 38 -3.56 -7.94 -5.27
N ILE A 39 -2.23 -7.89 -5.40
CA ILE A 39 -1.36 -9.08 -5.45
C ILE A 39 -1.53 -9.92 -4.19
N GLN A 40 -1.42 -9.32 -3.01
CA GLN A 40 -1.56 -10.02 -1.73
C GLN A 40 -2.94 -10.65 -1.54
N THR A 41 -3.98 -10.04 -2.08
CA THR A 41 -5.36 -10.55 -1.97
C THR A 41 -5.58 -11.79 -2.85
N LEU A 42 -4.95 -11.81 -4.03
CA LEU A 42 -5.16 -12.85 -5.04
C LEU A 42 -4.24 -14.06 -4.85
N ILE A 43 -2.98 -13.85 -4.45
CA ILE A 43 -2.02 -14.94 -4.27
C ILE A 43 -2.58 -15.98 -3.31
N GLY A 44 -2.53 -17.25 -3.74
CA GLY A 44 -2.99 -18.38 -2.94
C GLY A 44 -4.51 -18.53 -2.87
N ARG A 45 -5.28 -17.71 -3.59
CA ARG A 45 -6.72 -17.91 -3.77
C ARG A 45 -7.00 -18.81 -4.96
N VAL A 46 -8.25 -19.23 -5.07
CA VAL A 46 -8.73 -20.11 -6.15
C VAL A 46 -9.80 -19.37 -6.94
N LEU A 47 -9.77 -19.49 -8.26
CA LEU A 47 -10.78 -18.89 -9.13
C LEU A 47 -12.15 -19.54 -8.95
N THR A 48 -13.18 -18.70 -8.86
CA THR A 48 -14.57 -19.17 -8.93
C THR A 48 -14.96 -19.44 -10.38
N ASP A 49 -14.55 -18.61 -11.32
CA ASP A 49 -14.98 -18.69 -12.72
C ASP A 49 -13.79 -18.65 -13.68
N ASP A 50 -14.00 -19.16 -14.89
CA ASP A 50 -13.03 -19.07 -15.98
C ASP A 50 -12.73 -17.60 -16.28
N ASN A 51 -11.44 -17.29 -16.41
CA ASN A 51 -10.98 -15.96 -16.77
C ASN A 51 -10.47 -15.95 -18.22
N TYR A 52 -11.11 -15.12 -19.02
CA TYR A 52 -10.81 -14.92 -20.43
C TYR A 52 -10.14 -13.57 -20.65
N MET A 53 -9.21 -13.54 -21.59
CA MET A 53 -8.62 -12.32 -22.13
C MET A 53 -8.90 -12.28 -23.62
N GLY A 54 -9.92 -11.51 -24.01
CA GLY A 54 -10.50 -11.61 -25.34
C GLY A 54 -10.99 -13.05 -25.61
N PRO A 55 -10.64 -13.67 -26.75
CA PRO A 55 -11.06 -15.03 -27.07
C PRO A 55 -10.25 -16.12 -26.35
N ARG A 56 -9.17 -15.76 -25.63
CA ARG A 56 -8.25 -16.74 -25.04
C ARG A 56 -8.58 -16.97 -23.56
N CYS A 57 -8.82 -18.22 -23.18
CA CYS A 57 -8.87 -18.62 -21.77
C CYS A 57 -7.47 -18.51 -21.15
N VAL A 58 -7.34 -17.74 -20.07
CA VAL A 58 -6.06 -17.53 -19.37
C VAL A 58 -5.98 -18.36 -18.10
N ALA A 59 -7.11 -18.58 -17.45
CA ALA A 59 -7.21 -19.46 -16.31
C ALA A 59 -8.61 -20.08 -16.23
N ILE A 60 -8.66 -21.38 -15.94
CA ILE A 60 -9.92 -22.10 -15.76
C ILE A 60 -10.41 -21.97 -14.31
N ARG A 61 -11.71 -22.17 -14.11
CA ARG A 61 -12.36 -22.31 -12.82
C ARG A 61 -11.62 -23.33 -11.95
N ASN A 62 -11.62 -23.08 -10.64
CA ASN A 62 -10.95 -23.91 -9.63
C ASN A 62 -9.42 -23.94 -9.74
N LYS A 63 -8.81 -23.12 -10.62
CA LYS A 63 -7.37 -22.98 -10.69
C LYS A 63 -6.85 -22.11 -9.54
N ASP A 64 -5.75 -22.53 -8.94
CA ASP A 64 -5.02 -21.78 -7.93
C ASP A 64 -4.28 -20.59 -8.55
N ILE A 65 -4.30 -19.46 -7.85
CA ILE A 65 -3.71 -18.21 -8.30
C ILE A 65 -2.30 -18.09 -7.71
N GLY A 66 -1.30 -18.36 -8.54
CA GLY A 66 0.11 -18.15 -8.23
C GLY A 66 0.66 -16.83 -8.77
N ILE A 67 1.91 -16.52 -8.42
CA ILE A 67 2.60 -15.27 -8.82
C ILE A 67 2.57 -15.04 -10.35
N GLY A 68 2.80 -16.08 -11.15
CA GLY A 68 2.82 -15.96 -12.61
C GLY A 68 1.45 -15.64 -13.21
N LEU A 69 0.38 -16.11 -12.57
CA LEU A 69 -1.00 -15.89 -13.02
C LEU A 69 -1.48 -14.49 -12.62
N VAL A 70 -1.10 -14.02 -11.42
CA VAL A 70 -1.33 -12.63 -10.97
C VAL A 70 -0.60 -11.62 -11.85
N ASN A 71 0.67 -11.85 -12.18
CA ASN A 71 1.44 -10.94 -13.03
C ASN A 71 0.80 -10.78 -14.42
N ARG A 72 0.21 -11.85 -14.96
CA ARG A 72 -0.57 -11.77 -16.20
C ARG A 72 -1.80 -10.87 -16.00
N PHE A 73 -2.60 -11.11 -14.97
CA PHE A 73 -3.78 -10.28 -14.71
C PHE A 73 -3.46 -8.78 -14.59
N ILE A 74 -2.34 -8.43 -13.96
CA ILE A 74 -1.87 -7.04 -13.85
C ILE A 74 -1.44 -6.49 -15.21
N THR A 75 -0.57 -7.23 -15.92
CA THR A 75 -0.02 -6.80 -17.23
C THR A 75 -1.12 -6.49 -18.23
N PHE A 76 -2.16 -7.32 -18.24
CA PHE A 76 -3.25 -7.21 -19.19
C PHE A 76 -4.44 -6.39 -18.68
N ARG A 77 -4.33 -5.77 -17.50
CA ARG A 77 -5.39 -4.99 -16.84
C ARG A 77 -6.75 -5.67 -16.96
N THR A 78 -6.80 -6.93 -16.56
CA THR A 78 -7.98 -7.77 -16.77
C THR A 78 -9.19 -7.27 -15.99
N GLN A 79 -10.36 -7.69 -16.46
CA GLN A 79 -11.67 -7.54 -15.82
C GLN A 79 -11.66 -8.00 -14.34
N PRO A 80 -12.70 -7.65 -13.56
CA PRO A 80 -12.84 -8.10 -12.18
C PRO A 80 -12.62 -9.61 -12.05
N ILE A 81 -11.73 -10.02 -11.14
CA ILE A 81 -11.42 -11.45 -10.93
C ILE A 81 -12.32 -11.99 -9.83
N SER A 82 -13.06 -13.05 -10.14
CA SER A 82 -13.91 -13.76 -9.17
C SER A 82 -13.11 -14.82 -8.43
N ILE A 83 -12.94 -14.67 -7.11
CA ILE A 83 -12.21 -15.61 -6.24
C ILE A 83 -13.14 -16.32 -5.26
N ARG A 84 -12.81 -17.56 -4.92
CA ARG A 84 -13.44 -18.32 -3.85
C ARG A 84 -12.95 -17.83 -2.50
N THR A 85 -13.85 -17.76 -1.52
CA THR A 85 -13.52 -17.30 -0.17
C THR A 85 -14.13 -18.22 0.90
N PRO A 86 -13.59 -18.21 2.13
CA PRO A 86 -14.23 -18.81 3.30
C PRO A 86 -15.72 -18.45 3.42
N PHE A 87 -16.04 -17.17 3.20
CA PHE A 87 -17.36 -16.59 3.42
C PHE A 87 -18.42 -17.06 2.43
N THR A 88 -18.00 -17.50 1.24
CA THR A 88 -18.90 -18.01 0.20
C THR A 88 -18.97 -19.53 0.15
N CYS A 89 -18.32 -20.22 1.10
CA CYS A 89 -18.32 -21.68 1.16
C CYS A 89 -19.71 -22.24 1.50
N ARG A 90 -20.17 -23.24 0.74
CA ARG A 90 -21.48 -23.90 0.92
C ARG A 90 -21.41 -25.20 1.73
N SER A 91 -20.27 -25.51 2.29
CA SER A 91 -20.11 -26.72 3.08
C SER A 91 -20.79 -26.55 4.45
N THR A 92 -21.63 -27.51 4.83
CA THR A 92 -22.65 -27.40 5.90
C THR A 92 -22.10 -27.14 7.30
N PHE A 93 -20.88 -27.57 7.59
CA PHE A 93 -20.27 -27.39 8.93
C PHE A 93 -18.76 -27.09 8.87
N ARG A 94 -18.20 -26.83 7.67
CA ARG A 94 -16.75 -26.89 7.43
C ARG A 94 -16.33 -26.05 6.22
N MET A 95 -15.04 -25.80 6.11
CA MET A 95 -14.42 -25.16 4.96
C MET A 95 -13.94 -26.23 3.95
N CYS A 96 -14.14 -26.03 2.65
CA CYS A 96 -13.53 -26.89 1.63
C CYS A 96 -12.14 -26.38 1.22
N ARG A 97 -11.32 -27.25 0.63
CA ARG A 97 -9.95 -26.96 0.17
C ARG A 97 -9.91 -25.76 -0.76
N LEU A 98 -10.79 -25.71 -1.76
CA LEU A 98 -10.80 -24.63 -2.76
C LEU A 98 -11.23 -23.27 -2.18
N CYS A 99 -12.13 -23.25 -1.21
CA CYS A 99 -12.50 -22.00 -0.53
C CYS A 99 -11.42 -21.53 0.46
N SER A 100 -10.60 -22.46 0.98
CA SER A 100 -9.43 -22.16 1.82
C SER A 100 -8.30 -21.56 0.99
N GLY A 101 -7.98 -22.24 -0.10
CA GLY A 101 -6.88 -21.88 -0.97
C GLY A 101 -5.56 -22.47 -0.47
N ARG A 102 -4.50 -21.70 -0.60
CA ARG A 102 -3.11 -22.09 -0.33
C ARG A 102 -2.81 -22.03 1.17
N SER A 103 -2.12 -23.05 1.65
CA SER A 103 -1.64 -23.11 3.04
C SER A 103 -0.53 -22.08 3.24
N PRO A 104 -0.57 -21.31 4.33
CA PRO A 104 0.47 -20.32 4.65
C PRO A 104 1.82 -20.98 4.98
N THR A 105 1.87 -22.28 5.29
CA THR A 105 3.09 -22.98 5.70
C THR A 105 3.81 -23.65 4.54
N HIS A 106 3.09 -24.29 3.62
CA HIS A 106 3.70 -25.12 2.57
C HIS A 106 3.64 -24.50 1.17
N GLY A 107 2.90 -23.39 0.98
CA GLY A 107 2.81 -22.73 -0.33
C GLY A 107 2.01 -23.50 -1.38
N ASP A 108 1.43 -24.65 -1.03
CA ASP A 108 0.50 -25.43 -1.85
C ASP A 108 -0.94 -25.35 -1.31
N LEU A 109 -1.93 -25.81 -2.09
CA LEU A 109 -3.32 -25.86 -1.63
C LEU A 109 -3.46 -26.75 -0.37
N VAL A 110 -4.13 -26.21 0.65
CA VAL A 110 -4.40 -26.85 1.96
C VAL A 110 -4.79 -28.32 1.83
N GLU A 111 -4.30 -29.18 2.71
CA GLU A 111 -4.61 -30.61 2.65
C GLU A 111 -5.93 -30.95 3.35
N LEU A 112 -6.51 -32.11 2.98
CA LEU A 112 -7.66 -32.64 3.69
C LEU A 112 -7.21 -33.07 5.10
N GLY A 113 -7.91 -32.59 6.13
CA GLY A 113 -7.57 -32.83 7.53
C GLY A 113 -6.82 -31.67 8.20
N GLU A 114 -6.34 -30.68 7.44
CA GLU A 114 -5.64 -29.53 7.99
C GLU A 114 -6.58 -28.65 8.83
N VAL A 115 -6.10 -28.26 10.02
CA VAL A 115 -6.89 -27.49 11.00
C VAL A 115 -6.64 -25.99 10.82
N VAL A 116 -7.24 -25.43 9.78
CA VAL A 116 -7.06 -24.01 9.39
C VAL A 116 -7.57 -23.04 10.47
N GLY A 117 -8.58 -23.42 11.25
CA GLY A 117 -9.12 -22.59 12.33
C GLY A 117 -8.11 -22.31 13.47
N ILE A 118 -7.30 -23.30 13.83
CA ILE A 118 -6.28 -23.15 14.87
C ILE A 118 -5.16 -22.21 14.36
N ILE A 119 -4.73 -22.39 13.11
CA ILE A 119 -3.71 -21.55 12.48
C ILE A 119 -4.17 -20.08 12.38
N ALA A 120 -5.43 -19.84 11.98
CA ALA A 120 -6.02 -18.50 11.96
C ALA A 120 -6.17 -17.89 13.37
N GLY A 121 -6.57 -18.68 14.36
CA GLY A 121 -6.69 -18.23 15.75
C GLY A 121 -5.35 -17.93 16.42
N GLN A 122 -4.32 -18.74 16.14
CA GLN A 122 -2.96 -18.53 16.61
C GLN A 122 -2.31 -17.34 15.92
N SER A 123 -2.41 -17.21 14.60
CA SER A 123 -1.89 -16.04 13.87
C SER A 123 -2.56 -14.71 14.24
N MET A 124 -3.78 -14.70 14.79
CA MET A 124 -4.39 -13.51 15.41
C MET A 124 -4.01 -13.32 16.89
N GLY A 125 -3.68 -14.40 17.59
CA GLY A 125 -3.35 -14.39 19.00
C GLY A 125 -1.87 -14.08 19.28
N GLU A 126 -0.95 -14.67 18.52
CA GLU A 126 0.50 -14.51 18.66
C GLU A 126 0.99 -13.06 18.50
N PRO A 127 0.41 -12.24 17.58
CA PRO A 127 0.69 -10.81 17.56
C PRO A 127 0.25 -10.13 18.85
N ARG A 128 -0.92 -10.47 19.41
CA ARG A 128 -1.45 -9.82 20.62
C ARG A 128 -0.60 -10.08 21.86
N THR A 129 -0.10 -11.30 22.06
CA THR A 129 0.73 -11.65 23.23
C THR A 129 2.13 -11.05 23.15
N ARG A 130 2.69 -10.97 21.93
CA ARG A 130 3.99 -10.33 21.68
C ARG A 130 3.92 -8.80 21.72
N LEU A 131 2.78 -8.21 21.32
CA LEU A 131 2.50 -6.79 21.50
C LEU A 131 2.30 -6.42 22.97
N THR A 132 1.65 -7.26 23.79
CA THR A 132 1.40 -6.92 25.21
C THR A 132 2.66 -6.93 26.07
N LEU A 133 3.57 -7.91 25.91
CA LEU A 133 4.79 -7.94 26.74
C LEU A 133 5.80 -6.83 26.38
N ARG A 134 5.80 -6.32 25.14
CA ARG A 134 6.63 -5.16 24.77
C ARG A 134 6.01 -3.81 25.13
N THR A 135 4.72 -3.73 25.48
CA THR A 135 4.08 -2.47 25.89
C THR A 135 4.13 -2.19 27.40
N PHE A 136 4.46 -3.16 28.26
CA PHE A 136 4.46 -2.91 29.71
C PHE A 136 5.80 -2.43 30.30
N HIS A 137 6.89 -2.43 29.52
CA HIS A 137 8.15 -1.78 29.91
C HIS A 137 8.43 -0.48 29.14
N THR A 138 7.48 0.00 28.35
CA THR A 138 7.58 1.31 27.70
C THR A 138 6.39 2.14 28.15
N SER A 139 6.50 2.73 29.34
CA SER A 139 5.56 3.72 29.83
C SER A 139 5.35 4.82 28.78
N GLY A 140 4.09 4.98 28.35
CA GLY A 140 3.61 6.24 27.78
C GLY A 140 3.26 6.21 26.29
N VAL A 141 1.94 6.22 26.04
CA VAL A 141 1.24 6.72 24.84
C VAL A 141 1.28 5.84 23.59
N PHE A 142 0.19 5.08 23.39
CA PHE A 142 -0.18 4.56 22.07
C PHE A 142 -1.64 4.90 21.76
N THR A 143 -1.84 5.88 20.88
CA THR A 143 -3.09 6.04 20.12
C THR A 143 -2.74 6.42 18.68
N GLY A 144 -3.28 5.68 17.73
CA GLY A 144 -3.43 6.15 16.34
C GLY A 144 -2.80 5.22 15.31
N VAL A 145 -3.59 4.95 14.27
CA VAL A 145 -3.17 4.67 12.89
C VAL A 145 -1.73 5.15 12.66
N THR A 146 -0.85 4.30 12.13
CA THR A 146 0.48 4.74 11.69
C THR A 146 0.28 5.83 10.65
N ALA A 147 0.27 7.08 11.08
CA ALA A 147 0.27 8.21 10.18
C ALA A 147 1.59 8.17 9.44
N GLU A 148 1.53 8.19 8.12
CA GLU A 148 2.75 8.31 7.32
C GLU A 148 3.32 9.70 7.57
N HIS A 149 4.64 9.82 7.75
CA HIS A 149 5.28 11.12 7.97
C HIS A 149 6.08 11.51 6.73
N ALA A 150 5.95 12.77 6.30
CA ALA A 150 6.87 13.35 5.34
C ALA A 150 8.09 13.89 6.11
N GLN A 151 9.28 13.49 5.67
CA GLN A 151 10.55 13.97 6.19
C GLN A 151 11.25 14.88 5.17
N ALA A 152 12.04 15.83 5.64
CA ALA A 152 12.89 16.66 4.80
C ALA A 152 14.01 15.80 4.18
N PRO A 153 14.18 15.79 2.84
CA PRO A 153 15.23 15.02 2.17
C PRO A 153 16.63 15.62 2.34
N SER A 154 16.73 16.91 2.65
CA SER A 154 18.00 17.61 2.81
C SER A 154 17.86 18.79 3.77
N ASN A 155 18.99 19.25 4.28
CA ASN A 155 19.08 20.51 5.01
C ASN A 155 18.72 21.68 4.08
N GLY A 156 17.88 22.62 4.53
CA GLY A 156 17.54 23.79 3.73
C GLY A 156 16.37 24.60 4.26
N LYS A 157 16.02 25.68 3.54
CA LYS A 157 14.86 26.52 3.85
C LYS A 157 13.62 26.00 3.12
N ILE A 158 12.54 25.79 3.86
CA ILE A 158 11.28 25.30 3.31
C ILE A 158 10.42 26.45 2.78
N LYS A 159 9.86 26.29 1.59
CA LYS A 159 8.95 27.23 0.94
C LYS A 159 7.71 26.52 0.43
N PHE A 160 6.55 27.11 0.70
CA PHE A 160 5.28 26.62 0.19
C PHE A 160 4.27 27.77 0.07
N ASN A 161 3.20 27.57 -0.69
CA ASN A 161 2.14 28.56 -0.83
C ASN A 161 1.28 28.59 0.44
N HIS A 162 1.36 29.69 1.19
CA HIS A 162 0.65 29.87 2.46
C HIS A 162 -0.89 29.95 2.27
N ASP A 163 -1.39 30.35 1.11
CA ASP A 163 -2.83 30.48 0.84
C ASP A 163 -3.54 29.11 0.75
N LEU A 164 -2.77 28.03 0.60
CA LEU A 164 -3.27 26.67 0.46
C LEU A 164 -3.38 25.92 1.79
N VAL A 165 -2.93 26.53 2.89
CA VAL A 165 -2.94 25.95 4.22
C VAL A 165 -3.81 26.73 5.20
N ARG A 166 -4.44 26.04 6.15
CA ARG A 166 -5.26 26.66 7.20
C ARG A 166 -4.67 26.36 8.57
N PRO A 167 -4.47 27.37 9.44
CA PRO A 167 -3.99 27.11 10.80
C PRO A 167 -5.03 26.29 11.57
N THR A 168 -4.58 25.26 12.27
CA THR A 168 -5.38 24.36 13.10
C THR A 168 -4.56 23.87 14.29
N ARG A 169 -5.14 23.03 15.13
CA ARG A 169 -4.45 22.38 16.26
C ARG A 169 -4.56 20.86 16.13
N THR A 170 -3.48 20.17 16.47
CA THR A 170 -3.48 18.70 16.60
C THR A 170 -4.40 18.27 17.75
N ARG A 171 -4.71 16.98 17.83
CA ARG A 171 -5.46 16.38 18.97
C ARG A 171 -4.82 16.64 20.34
N HIS A 172 -3.52 16.97 20.36
CA HIS A 172 -2.75 17.30 21.56
C HIS A 172 -2.63 18.81 21.81
N GLY A 173 -3.31 19.66 21.02
CA GLY A 173 -3.33 21.11 21.18
C GLY A 173 -2.19 21.87 20.51
N HIS A 174 -1.24 21.18 19.85
CA HIS A 174 -0.11 21.84 19.18
C HIS A 174 -0.56 22.54 17.88
N PRO A 175 -0.14 23.81 17.64
CA PRO A 175 -0.47 24.54 16.42
C PRO A 175 0.17 23.87 15.20
N THR A 176 -0.60 23.72 14.13
CA THR A 176 -0.17 23.10 12.86
C THR A 176 -0.99 23.68 11.71
N PHE A 177 -0.60 23.38 10.47
CA PHE A 177 -1.29 23.80 9.27
C PHE A 177 -2.00 22.61 8.61
N LEU A 178 -3.28 22.75 8.28
CA LEU A 178 -4.05 21.75 7.54
C LEU A 178 -4.00 22.05 6.03
N CYS A 179 -3.57 21.07 5.25
CA CYS A 179 -3.58 21.16 3.79
C CYS A 179 -4.99 20.85 3.26
N SER A 180 -5.62 21.78 2.53
CA SER A 180 -6.94 21.54 1.93
C SER A 180 -6.86 20.84 0.58
N ILE A 181 -5.75 21.04 -0.14
CA ILE A 181 -5.41 20.44 -1.44
C ILE A 181 -3.96 19.94 -1.41
N ASP A 182 -3.49 19.31 -2.50
CA ASP A 182 -2.09 18.94 -2.65
C ASP A 182 -1.18 20.17 -2.55
N LEU A 183 -0.28 20.17 -1.57
CA LEU A 183 0.66 21.25 -1.30
C LEU A 183 2.04 20.87 -1.84
N TYR A 184 2.57 21.70 -2.74
CA TYR A 184 3.95 21.59 -3.21
C TYR A 184 4.87 22.35 -2.27
N VAL A 185 5.80 21.63 -1.66
CA VAL A 185 6.80 22.14 -0.73
C VAL A 185 8.16 22.06 -1.39
N THR A 186 8.88 23.17 -1.43
CA THR A 186 10.26 23.27 -1.94
C THR A 186 11.21 23.43 -0.76
N ILE A 187 12.31 22.68 -0.74
CA ILE A 187 13.38 22.83 0.24
C ILE A 187 14.61 23.30 -0.53
N GLU A 188 15.03 24.53 -0.25
CA GLU A 188 16.17 25.17 -0.87
C GLU A 188 17.43 24.93 -0.01
N SER A 189 18.34 24.12 -0.52
CA SER A 189 19.71 23.98 -0.01
C SER A 189 20.67 24.83 -0.85
N GLU A 190 21.95 24.91 -0.46
CA GLU A 190 22.95 25.77 -1.12
C GLU A 190 23.06 25.50 -2.63
N ASP A 191 22.96 24.22 -3.06
CA ASP A 191 23.09 23.84 -4.48
C ASP A 191 21.90 23.05 -5.05
N ILE A 192 20.94 22.65 -4.20
CA ILE A 192 19.89 21.70 -4.58
C ILE A 192 18.50 22.15 -4.13
N LEU A 193 17.56 22.15 -5.08
CA LEU A 193 16.13 22.32 -4.83
C LEU A 193 15.46 20.95 -4.75
N HIS A 194 14.90 20.62 -3.59
CA HIS A 194 14.10 19.41 -3.40
C HIS A 194 12.61 19.75 -3.35
N ASN A 195 11.79 19.00 -4.08
CA ASN A 195 10.35 19.20 -4.10
C ASN A 195 9.64 18.01 -3.46
N VAL A 196 8.77 18.28 -2.49
CA VAL A 196 7.94 17.31 -1.77
C VAL A 196 6.47 17.69 -1.98
N THR A 197 5.64 16.72 -2.34
CA THR A 197 4.19 16.93 -2.45
C THR A 197 3.50 16.36 -1.21
N ILE A 198 2.71 17.18 -0.52
CA ILE A 198 1.95 16.81 0.66
C ILE A 198 0.47 16.74 0.28
N PRO A 199 -0.21 15.60 0.47
CA PRO A 199 -1.60 15.44 0.03
C PRO A 199 -2.59 16.18 0.94
N PRO A 200 -3.84 16.41 0.48
CA PRO A 200 -4.88 17.06 1.28
C PRO A 200 -5.16 16.29 2.57
N LYS A 201 -5.72 17.01 3.55
CA LYS A 201 -6.03 16.54 4.91
C LYS A 201 -4.81 16.16 5.75
N SER A 202 -3.60 16.40 5.25
CA SER A 202 -2.37 16.26 6.03
C SER A 202 -2.11 17.47 6.92
N PHE A 203 -1.41 17.26 8.02
CA PHE A 203 -0.93 18.31 8.91
C PHE A 203 0.53 18.66 8.60
N LEU A 204 0.82 19.94 8.44
CA LEU A 204 2.17 20.48 8.22
C LEU A 204 2.65 21.17 9.50
N PHE A 205 3.82 20.78 9.98
CA PHE A 205 4.37 21.25 11.27
C PHE A 205 5.34 22.43 11.14
N VAL A 206 5.75 22.74 9.93
CA VAL A 206 6.73 23.78 9.63
C VAL A 206 6.09 25.06 9.13
N GLN A 207 6.77 26.18 9.37
CA GLN A 207 6.38 27.49 8.87
C GLN A 207 7.06 27.79 7.52
N ASN A 208 6.47 28.72 6.75
CA ASN A 208 7.07 29.17 5.50
C ASN A 208 8.41 29.89 5.79
N ASN A 209 9.44 29.62 5.01
CA ASN A 209 10.83 30.06 5.20
C ASN A 209 11.56 29.52 6.44
N GLN A 210 11.03 28.50 7.12
CA GLN A 210 11.74 27.84 8.23
C GLN A 210 12.91 27.00 7.71
N TYR A 211 14.03 27.02 8.43
CA TYR A 211 15.14 26.09 8.16
C TYR A 211 14.81 24.71 8.74
N VAL A 212 15.03 23.66 7.96
CA VAL A 212 14.81 22.26 8.35
C VAL A 212 16.08 21.45 8.14
N GLU A 213 16.31 20.48 9.03
CA GLU A 213 17.38 19.50 8.91
C GLU A 213 16.91 18.26 8.12
N ALA A 214 17.85 17.54 7.53
CA ALA A 214 17.59 16.28 6.86
C ALA A 214 16.93 15.29 7.83
N GLU A 215 15.98 14.52 7.33
CA GLU A 215 15.14 13.57 8.08
C GLU A 215 14.18 14.20 9.10
N GLN A 216 14.20 15.53 9.27
CA GLN A 216 13.24 16.22 10.13
C GLN A 216 11.82 16.00 9.61
N VAL A 217 10.90 15.64 10.51
CA VAL A 217 9.48 15.47 10.17
C VAL A 217 8.86 16.84 9.87
N ILE A 218 8.40 17.03 8.64
CA ILE A 218 7.78 18.28 8.17
C ILE A 218 6.25 18.19 8.11
N ALA A 219 5.69 16.99 7.92
CA ALA A 219 4.24 16.79 7.87
C ALA A 219 3.81 15.39 8.32
N GLU A 220 2.59 15.29 8.82
CA GLU A 220 1.87 14.06 9.13
C GLU A 220 0.73 13.85 8.13
N ILE A 221 0.80 12.73 7.43
CA ILE A 221 -0.02 12.40 6.27
C ILE A 221 -1.16 11.50 6.70
N HIS A 222 -2.36 12.06 6.63
CA HIS A 222 -3.59 11.34 6.93
C HIS A 222 -4.14 10.73 5.64
N VAL A 223 -3.61 9.56 5.27
CA VAL A 223 -3.95 8.88 4.03
C VAL A 223 -5.39 8.33 4.07
N GLY A 224 -6.26 8.89 3.22
CA GLY A 224 -7.10 8.07 2.35
C GLY A 224 -6.31 7.86 1.05
N THR A 225 -6.10 6.61 0.65
CA THR A 225 -5.14 6.14 -0.36
C THR A 225 -4.82 7.13 -1.50
N TYR A 226 -3.64 7.77 -1.46
CA TYR A 226 -3.00 8.34 -2.64
C TYR A 226 -1.59 7.76 -2.72
N THR A 227 -1.27 7.12 -3.84
CA THR A 227 0.05 6.60 -4.15
C THR A 227 1.07 7.75 -4.14
N PHE A 228 1.98 7.72 -3.16
CA PHE A 228 3.18 8.54 -3.14
C PHE A 228 3.95 8.31 -4.46
N ASN A 229 3.90 9.28 -5.37
CA ASN A 229 4.85 9.37 -6.46
C ASN A 229 5.94 10.33 -6.00
N LEU A 230 7.01 9.80 -5.42
CA LEU A 230 8.24 10.56 -5.20
C LEU A 230 8.83 10.87 -6.57
N LYS A 231 8.45 12.00 -7.17
CA LYS A 231 9.19 12.55 -8.32
C LYS A 231 10.35 13.34 -7.76
N GLU A 232 11.45 12.62 -7.51
CA GLU A 232 12.74 13.24 -7.26
C GLU A 232 13.13 14.05 -8.52
N ARG A 233 12.91 15.37 -8.47
CA ARG A 233 13.35 16.31 -9.51
C ARG A 233 14.48 17.13 -8.92
N VAL A 234 15.69 16.59 -9.02
CA VAL A 234 16.91 17.33 -8.71
C VAL A 234 17.20 18.28 -9.88
N ARG A 235 17.09 19.59 -9.64
CA ARG A 235 17.67 20.60 -10.55
C ARG A 235 19.03 20.99 -9.99
N LYS A 236 20.11 20.49 -10.58
CA LYS A 236 21.46 21.02 -10.35
C LYS A 236 21.68 22.20 -11.28
N HIS A 237 22.14 23.32 -10.75
CA HIS A 237 22.65 24.42 -11.57
C HIS A 237 24.00 23.99 -12.11
N ILE A 238 24.11 23.77 -13.42
CA ILE A 238 25.40 23.55 -14.08
C ILE A 238 25.96 24.94 -14.36
N TYR A 239 26.94 25.37 -13.57
CA TYR A 239 27.79 26.51 -13.94
C TYR A 239 28.77 26.02 -15.01
N SER A 240 28.67 26.57 -16.22
CA SER A 240 29.65 26.36 -17.29
C SER A 240 30.58 27.56 -17.33
N GLU A 241 31.85 27.39 -16.94
CA GLU A 241 32.90 28.42 -17.12
C GLU A 241 33.47 28.37 -18.55
N SER A 242 32.62 28.41 -19.56
CA SER A 242 33.07 28.50 -20.95
C SER A 242 32.11 29.40 -21.69
N GLU A 243 32.53 30.66 -21.88
CA GLU A 243 31.94 31.56 -22.85
C GLU A 243 32.01 30.88 -24.23
N GLY A 244 30.86 30.76 -24.87
CA GLY A 244 30.76 30.17 -26.20
C GLY A 244 31.46 31.05 -27.24
N GLU A 245 32.53 30.55 -27.84
CA GLU A 245 33.02 31.08 -29.11
C GLU A 245 31.98 30.80 -30.20
N MET A 246 31.38 31.87 -30.73
CA MET A 246 30.54 31.80 -31.93
C MET A 246 31.42 31.77 -33.17
N HIS A 247 31.53 30.60 -33.81
CA HIS A 247 32.15 30.48 -35.12
C HIS A 247 31.11 30.73 -36.23
N TRP A 248 31.18 31.89 -36.89
CA TRP A 248 30.35 32.19 -38.06
C TRP A 248 31.03 31.64 -39.32
N SER A 249 30.49 30.56 -39.89
CA SER A 249 30.85 30.13 -41.23
C SER A 249 30.06 30.93 -42.28
N THR A 250 30.78 31.78 -43.02
CA THR A 250 30.28 32.54 -44.16
C THR A 250 29.79 31.59 -45.26
N LEU A 251 28.50 31.67 -45.61
CA LEU A 251 27.96 31.05 -46.82
C LEU A 251 28.29 31.95 -48.02
N ILE A 252 29.09 31.40 -48.93
CA ILE A 252 29.46 32.01 -50.21
C ILE A 252 28.30 31.83 -51.21
N TYR A 253 28.01 32.91 -51.94
CA TYR A 253 27.09 33.02 -53.07
C TYR A 253 27.48 32.08 -54.23
N ILE A 254 26.51 31.38 -54.81
CA ILE A 254 26.36 31.14 -56.26
C ILE A 254 24.88 31.25 -56.60
#